data_AF-A0A4Q3KPX1-F1
#
_entry.id   AF-A0A4Q3KPX1-F1
#
_cell.length_a   1.000
_cell.length_b   1.000
_cell.length_c   1.000
_cell.angle_alpha   90.00
_cell.angle_beta   90.00
_cell.angle_gamma   90.00
#
_symmetry.space_group_name_H-M   'P 1'
#
loop_
_entity.id
_entity.type
_entity.pdbx_description
1 polymer ?
#
loop_
_entity_poly.entity_id
_entity_poly.type
_entity_poly.pdbx_seq_one_letter_code
_entity_poly.pdbx_strand_id
1 'polypeptide(L)'
;MAQYQNIFTRIQVRGPAYAGVPLNTTGWTRTGEPFFIHLFGRLGDAQVGPIYLGVTGIASLICGFIAFEIIGLNMWASVNWNIVEFVRQLPWLALEPPAPALGLTVMPPLAEGGWWLMAGFFLTASVLLWWIRIYTRAR
;
A
#
# COMPACT_ATOMS: atom_id res chain seq x y z
N MET A 1 29.72 9.39 33.24
CA MET A 1 28.39 9.99 33.57
C MET A 1 27.48 9.78 32.36
N ALA A 2 26.32 9.15 32.53
CA ALA A 2 25.39 8.92 31.42
C ALA A 2 24.59 10.20 31.11
N GLN A 3 24.49 10.59 29.84
CA GLN A 3 23.75 11.76 29.37
C GLN A 3 22.61 11.34 28.44
N TYR A 4 21.59 12.18 28.34
CA TYR A 4 20.44 11.94 27.47
C TYR A 4 20.83 12.14 25.99
N GLN A 5 20.57 11.12 25.15
CA GLN A 5 20.97 11.10 23.73
C GLN A 5 19.88 11.56 22.77
N ASN A 6 18.72 11.98 23.28
CA ASN A 6 17.58 12.42 22.48
C ASN A 6 17.06 11.42 21.41
N ILE A 7 17.16 10.12 21.72
CA ILE A 7 16.61 9.05 20.85
C ILE A 7 15.13 8.77 21.15
N PHE A 8 14.73 8.90 22.42
CA PHE A 8 13.35 8.65 22.85
C PHE A 8 12.82 9.81 23.68
N THR A 9 11.68 10.36 23.26
CA THR A 9 10.99 11.43 23.97
C THR A 9 10.62 11.00 25.39
N ARG A 10 11.30 11.58 26.40
CA ARG A 10 11.08 11.25 27.82
C ARG A 10 9.70 11.67 28.32
N ILE A 11 9.23 12.83 27.88
CA ILE A 11 7.95 13.41 28.28
C ILE A 11 7.22 13.82 27.01
N GLN A 12 6.09 13.17 26.75
CA GLN A 12 5.24 13.49 25.61
C GLN A 12 4.16 14.48 26.05
N VAL A 13 4.02 15.56 25.30
CA VAL A 13 2.92 16.52 25.45
C VAL A 13 1.86 16.28 24.38
N ARG A 14 0.61 16.62 24.66
CA ARG A 14 -0.50 16.50 23.70
C ARG A 14 -1.31 17.78 23.66
N GLY A 15 -1.68 18.18 22.45
CA GLY A 15 -2.63 19.26 22.16
C GLY A 15 -3.81 18.76 21.33
N PRO A 16 -4.72 19.66 20.91
CA PRO A 16 -5.76 19.33 19.95
C PRO A 16 -5.16 18.82 18.64
N ALA A 17 -5.87 17.90 17.97
CA ALA A 17 -5.41 17.36 16.70
C ALA A 17 -5.33 18.43 15.61
N TYR A 18 -4.24 18.40 14.84
CA TYR A 18 -4.01 19.33 13.74
C TYR A 18 -4.65 18.82 12.44
N ALA A 19 -5.58 19.58 11.88
CA ALA A 19 -6.29 19.22 10.63
C ALA A 19 -5.45 19.43 9.35
N GLY A 20 -4.25 19.99 9.47
CA GLY A 20 -3.37 20.32 8.35
C GLY A 20 -3.61 21.72 7.79
N VAL A 21 -2.66 22.21 7.00
CA VAL A 21 -2.76 23.49 6.27
C VAL A 21 -3.99 23.48 5.34
N PRO A 22 -4.76 24.57 5.22
CA PRO A 22 -5.89 24.65 4.31
C PRO A 22 -5.50 24.29 2.88
N LEU A 23 -6.36 23.55 2.19
CA LEU A 23 -6.14 23.15 0.80
C LEU A 23 -6.79 24.17 -0.12
N ASN A 24 -6.10 24.53 -1.22
CA ASN A 24 -6.64 25.42 -2.25
C ASN A 24 -7.65 24.72 -3.20
N THR A 25 -8.02 23.48 -2.92
CA THR A 25 -8.88 22.65 -3.78
C THR A 25 -10.31 22.62 -3.25
N THR A 26 -11.27 22.87 -4.15
CA THR A 26 -12.70 23.02 -3.86
C THR A 26 -13.46 21.70 -3.85
N GLY A 27 -12.84 20.58 -4.26
CA GLY A 27 -13.57 19.33 -4.53
C GLY A 27 -13.46 18.26 -3.44
N TRP A 28 -12.26 17.99 -2.94
CA TRP A 28 -12.03 16.86 -2.02
C TRP A 28 -11.37 17.37 -0.74
N THR A 29 -11.94 16.98 0.40
CA THR A 29 -11.42 17.31 1.73
C THR A 29 -10.58 16.16 2.29
N ARG A 30 -9.82 16.44 3.36
CA ARG A 30 -9.15 15.38 4.13
C ARG A 30 -10.21 14.55 4.86
N THR A 31 -9.99 13.25 4.91
CA THR A 31 -10.87 12.27 5.55
C THR A 31 -10.17 11.59 6.73
N GLY A 32 -10.98 11.09 7.67
CA GLY A 32 -10.53 10.41 8.87
C GLY A 32 -10.39 11.34 10.09
N GLU A 33 -10.86 10.86 11.24
CA GLU A 33 -10.66 11.53 12.53
C GLU A 33 -9.24 11.22 13.05
N PRO A 34 -8.42 12.23 13.38
CA PRO A 34 -7.07 11.99 13.87
C PRO A 34 -7.09 11.35 15.25
N PHE A 35 -6.12 10.47 15.50
CA PHE A 35 -5.94 9.84 16.81
C PHE A 35 -4.45 9.79 17.18
N PHE A 36 -4.15 9.47 18.43
CA PHE A 36 -2.80 9.62 18.98
C PHE A 36 -2.24 8.32 19.57
N ILE A 37 -1.14 7.81 19.01
CA ILE A 37 -0.46 6.59 19.46
C ILE A 37 0.75 6.96 20.35
N HIS A 38 0.75 6.49 21.61
CA HIS A 38 1.84 6.77 22.57
C HIS A 38 3.21 6.22 22.11
N LEU A 39 3.21 5.06 21.46
CA LEU A 39 4.45 4.45 20.96
C LEU A 39 5.10 5.30 19.87
N PHE A 40 4.32 5.84 18.93
CA PHE A 40 4.82 6.75 17.89
C PHE A 40 5.35 8.05 18.50
N GLY A 41 4.67 8.57 19.52
CA GLY A 41 5.13 9.73 20.29
C GLY A 41 6.48 9.54 21.01
N ARG A 42 6.94 8.30 21.24
CA ARG A 42 8.28 8.07 21.81
C ARG A 42 9.37 8.29 20.77
N LEU A 43 9.07 8.14 19.49
CA LEU A 43 10.01 8.26 18.37
C LEU A 43 9.83 9.56 17.57
N GLY A 44 8.65 10.17 17.59
CA GLY A 44 8.31 11.35 16.79
C GLY A 44 6.93 11.91 17.13
N ASP A 45 6.13 12.23 16.11
CA ASP A 45 4.75 12.68 16.29
C ASP A 45 3.83 11.51 16.67
N ALA A 46 2.95 11.75 17.63
CA ALA A 46 1.96 10.77 18.08
C ALA A 46 0.71 10.76 17.18
N GLN A 47 0.43 11.84 16.44
CA GLN A 47 -0.78 11.99 15.65
C GLN A 47 -0.75 11.11 14.38
N VAL A 48 -1.82 10.36 14.16
CA VAL A 48 -2.09 9.59 12.94
C VAL A 48 -3.32 10.16 12.26
N GLY A 49 -3.18 10.54 10.99
CA GLY A 49 -4.21 11.22 10.22
C GLY A 49 -4.27 12.74 10.46
N PRO A 50 -5.17 13.47 9.78
CA PRO A 50 -6.11 13.00 8.76
C PRO A 50 -5.40 12.77 7.41
N ILE A 51 -5.99 11.99 6.51
CA ILE A 51 -5.40 11.69 5.20
C ILE A 51 -6.21 12.34 4.08
N TYR A 52 -5.55 12.90 3.07
CA TYR A 52 -6.26 13.30 1.86
C TYR A 52 -6.48 12.09 0.97
N LEU A 53 -7.71 11.84 0.53
CA LEU A 53 -8.02 10.70 -0.35
C LEU A 53 -8.92 11.14 -1.51
N GLY A 54 -8.32 11.73 -2.55
CA GLY A 54 -9.01 12.04 -3.80
C GLY A 54 -9.00 10.87 -4.80
N VAL A 55 -9.57 11.10 -5.99
CA VAL A 55 -9.73 10.09 -7.05
C VAL A 55 -8.44 9.32 -7.36
N THR A 56 -7.30 10.02 -7.49
CA THR A 56 -6.00 9.38 -7.77
C THR A 56 -5.53 8.45 -6.67
N GLY A 57 -5.80 8.80 -5.40
CA GLY A 57 -5.48 7.96 -4.26
C GLY A 57 -6.37 6.72 -4.19
N ILE A 58 -7.68 6.90 -4.38
CA ILE A 58 -8.65 5.80 -4.39
C ILE A 58 -8.32 4.82 -5.51
N ALA A 59 -8.14 5.32 -6.74
CA ALA A 59 -7.81 4.48 -7.89
C ALA A 59 -6.49 3.72 -7.69
N SER A 60 -5.46 4.37 -7.14
CA SER A 60 -4.19 3.71 -6.82
C SER A 60 -4.37 2.56 -5.81
N LEU A 61 -5.13 2.78 -4.74
CA LEU A 61 -5.40 1.75 -3.73
C LEU A 61 -6.22 0.59 -4.30
N ILE A 62 -7.24 0.86 -5.12
CA ILE A 62 -8.04 -0.19 -5.79
C ILE A 62 -7.15 -1.02 -6.72
N CYS A 63 -6.35 -0.39 -7.58
CA CYS A 63 -5.44 -1.11 -8.48
C CYS A 63 -4.41 -1.95 -7.69
N GLY A 64 -3.84 -1.39 -6.62
CA GLY A 64 -2.87 -2.10 -5.77
C GLY A 64 -3.51 -3.28 -5.05
N PHE A 65 -4.74 -3.11 -4.56
CA PHE A 65 -5.51 -4.18 -3.92
C PHE A 65 -5.84 -5.30 -4.90
N ILE A 66 -6.30 -4.98 -6.12
CA ILE A 66 -6.54 -5.97 -7.18
C ILE A 66 -5.26 -6.76 -7.50
N ALA A 67 -4.12 -6.08 -7.64
CA ALA A 67 -2.85 -6.76 -7.90
C ALA A 67 -2.45 -7.70 -6.75
N PHE A 68 -2.62 -7.26 -5.50
CA PHE A 68 -2.35 -8.07 -4.32
C PHE A 68 -3.24 -9.32 -4.25
N GLU A 69 -4.55 -9.17 -4.48
CA GLU A 69 -5.51 -10.27 -4.50
C GLU A 69 -5.21 -11.26 -5.63
N ILE A 70 -4.85 -10.80 -6.83
CA ILE A 70 -4.45 -11.68 -7.93
C ILE A 70 -3.26 -12.56 -7.52
N ILE A 71 -2.23 -11.96 -6.90
CA ILE A 71 -1.04 -12.70 -6.45
C ILE A 71 -1.44 -13.69 -5.35
N GLY A 72 -2.15 -13.23 -4.31
CA GLY A 72 -2.54 -14.05 -3.17
C GLY A 72 -3.45 -15.22 -3.53
N LEU A 73 -4.47 -15.00 -4.37
CA LEU A 73 -5.39 -16.05 -4.80
C LEU A 73 -4.70 -17.10 -5.68
N ASN A 74 -3.75 -16.69 -6.54
CA ASN A 74 -2.98 -17.65 -7.33
C ASN A 74 -2.00 -18.47 -6.47
N MET A 75 -1.36 -17.83 -5.48
CA MET A 75 -0.54 -18.54 -4.49
C MET A 75 -1.37 -19.53 -3.65
N TRP A 76 -2.61 -19.19 -3.32
CA TRP A 76 -3.48 -20.10 -2.57
C TRP A 76 -4.01 -21.25 -3.45
N ALA A 77 -4.27 -20.98 -4.73
CA ALA A 77 -4.65 -21.99 -5.70
C ALA A 77 -3.55 -23.03 -5.94
N SER A 78 -2.27 -22.64 -5.92
CA SER A 78 -1.15 -23.58 -6.13
C SER A 78 -0.98 -24.61 -5.00
N VAL A 79 -1.53 -24.34 -3.81
CA VAL A 79 -1.59 -25.28 -2.67
C VAL A 79 -2.99 -25.90 -2.49
N ASN A 80 -3.79 -25.95 -3.55
CA ASN A 80 -5.14 -26.53 -3.54
C ASN A 80 -6.06 -25.94 -2.45
N TRP A 81 -5.96 -24.64 -2.19
CA TRP A 81 -6.79 -23.95 -1.19
C TRP A 81 -6.58 -24.40 0.25
N ASN A 82 -5.49 -25.11 0.56
CA ASN A 82 -5.14 -25.50 1.92
C ASN A 82 -4.44 -24.35 2.67
N ILE A 83 -5.10 -23.79 3.68
CA ILE A 83 -4.58 -22.66 4.45
C ILE A 83 -3.32 -22.98 5.25
N VAL A 84 -3.17 -24.23 5.72
CA VAL A 84 -1.98 -24.66 6.48
C VAL A 84 -0.76 -24.70 5.56
N GLU A 85 -0.95 -25.24 4.36
CA GLU A 85 0.09 -25.27 3.33
C GLU A 85 0.43 -23.87 2.83
N PHE A 86 -0.58 -23.02 2.64
CA PHE A 86 -0.40 -21.63 2.24
C PHE A 86 0.50 -20.86 3.19
N VAL A 87 0.24 -20.94 4.51
CA VAL A 87 1.07 -20.27 5.52
C VAL A 87 2.46 -20.90 5.63
N ARG A 88 2.55 -22.24 5.56
CA ARG A 88 3.82 -22.97 5.62
C ARG A 88 4.74 -22.61 4.47
N GLN A 89 4.19 -22.51 3.26
CA GLN A 89 4.95 -22.31 2.03
C GLN A 89 4.98 -20.86 1.56
N LEU A 90 4.36 -19.92 2.29
CA LEU A 90 4.18 -18.51 1.87
C LEU A 90 5.45 -17.86 1.27
N PRO A 91 6.68 -18.05 1.82
CA PRO A 91 7.90 -17.49 1.22
C PRO A 91 8.35 -18.15 -0.10
N TRP A 92 7.87 -19.35 -0.40
CA TRP A 92 8.21 -20.15 -1.59
C TRP A 92 7.12 -20.15 -2.66
N LEU A 93 5.89 -19.75 -2.31
CA LEU A 93 4.82 -19.59 -3.29
C LEU A 93 5.16 -18.42 -4.22
N ALA A 94 4.81 -18.58 -5.49
CA ALA A 94 5.07 -17.57 -6.51
C ALA A 94 3.94 -17.56 -7.54
N LEU A 95 3.78 -16.39 -8.16
CA LEU A 95 3.03 -16.25 -9.40
C LEU A 95 4.07 -16.22 -10.53
N GLU A 96 4.13 -17.29 -11.31
CA GLU A 96 5.13 -17.43 -12.37
C GLU A 96 4.80 -16.57 -13.60
N PRO A 97 5.82 -16.00 -14.27
CA PRO A 97 5.62 -15.28 -15.53
C PRO A 97 5.25 -16.24 -16.68
N PRO A 98 4.70 -15.71 -17.79
CA PRO A 98 4.42 -16.51 -18.98
C PRO A 98 5.66 -17.24 -19.50
N ALA A 99 5.46 -18.45 -20.04
CA ALA A 99 6.55 -19.23 -20.63
C ALA A 99 7.20 -18.46 -21.80
N PRO A 100 8.52 -18.61 -22.03
CA PRO A 100 9.22 -17.90 -23.12
C PRO A 100 8.63 -18.13 -24.52
N ALA A 101 7.99 -19.30 -24.73
CA ALA A 101 7.33 -19.65 -25.98
C ALA A 101 6.19 -18.69 -26.37
N LEU A 102 5.59 -18.01 -25.40
CA LEU A 102 4.48 -17.06 -25.61
C LEU A 102 4.97 -15.65 -26.00
N GLY A 103 6.28 -15.39 -25.95
CA GLY A 103 6.89 -14.13 -26.34
C GLY A 103 6.28 -12.92 -25.60
N LEU A 104 5.87 -11.90 -26.36
CA LEU A 104 5.21 -10.68 -25.85
C LEU A 104 3.70 -10.67 -26.13
N THR A 105 3.08 -11.84 -26.21
CA THR A 105 1.63 -11.93 -26.33
C THR A 105 0.97 -11.24 -25.13
N VAL A 106 0.14 -10.23 -25.40
CA VAL A 106 -0.46 -9.35 -24.37
C VAL A 106 -1.45 -10.11 -23.47
N MET A 107 -2.12 -11.14 -23.99
CA MET A 107 -3.06 -11.98 -23.24
C MET A 107 -2.76 -13.47 -23.49
N PRO A 108 -1.79 -14.07 -22.80
CA PRO A 108 -1.64 -15.51 -22.77
C PRO A 108 -2.79 -16.14 -21.94
N PRO A 109 -3.03 -17.45 -22.07
CA PRO A 109 -4.01 -18.15 -21.25
C PRO A 109 -3.82 -17.85 -19.76
N LEU A 110 -4.92 -17.72 -19.01
CA LEU A 110 -4.90 -17.37 -17.58
C LEU A 110 -4.01 -18.33 -16.76
N ALA A 111 -4.09 -19.63 -17.06
CA ALA A 111 -3.30 -20.68 -16.41
C ALA A 111 -1.81 -20.66 -16.78
N GLU A 112 -1.42 -19.97 -17.85
CA GLU A 112 -0.06 -19.95 -18.41
C GLU A 112 0.59 -18.56 -18.28
N GLY A 113 0.37 -17.89 -17.14
CA GLY A 113 0.97 -16.59 -16.84
C GLY A 113 0.12 -15.37 -17.18
N GLY A 114 -1.12 -15.55 -17.63
CA GLY A 114 -2.05 -14.42 -17.83
C GLY A 114 -2.33 -13.64 -16.53
N TRP A 115 -2.41 -14.33 -15.39
CA TRP A 115 -2.53 -13.70 -14.07
C TRP A 115 -1.32 -12.83 -13.72
N TRP A 116 -0.12 -13.22 -14.13
CA TRP A 116 1.11 -12.45 -13.89
C TRP A 116 1.07 -11.10 -14.62
N LEU A 117 0.65 -11.09 -15.89
CA LEU A 117 0.53 -9.85 -16.66
C LEU A 117 -0.55 -8.91 -16.11
N MET A 118 -1.69 -9.45 -15.67
CA MET A 118 -2.72 -8.63 -15.02
C MET A 118 -2.24 -8.05 -13.69
N ALA A 119 -1.59 -8.86 -12.85
CA ALA A 119 -0.99 -8.37 -11.61
C ALA A 119 0.04 -7.27 -11.90
N GLY A 120 0.92 -7.47 -12.89
CA GLY A 120 1.90 -6.48 -13.32
C GLY A 120 1.27 -5.18 -13.82
N PHE A 121 0.21 -5.26 -14.63
CA PHE A 121 -0.52 -4.10 -15.11
C PHE A 121 -1.16 -3.30 -13.98
N PHE A 122 -1.93 -3.96 -13.11
CA PHE A 122 -2.62 -3.30 -11.99
C PHE A 122 -1.63 -2.73 -10.97
N LEU A 123 -0.52 -3.43 -10.71
CA LEU A 123 0.55 -2.93 -9.84
C LEU A 123 1.22 -1.70 -10.44
N THR A 124 1.56 -1.73 -11.72
CA THR A 124 2.18 -0.60 -12.43
C THR A 124 1.25 0.61 -12.44
N ALA A 125 -0.04 0.40 -12.75
CA ALA A 125 -1.05 1.45 -12.67
C ALA A 125 -1.18 2.03 -11.26
N SER A 126 -1.17 1.19 -10.22
CA SER A 126 -1.18 1.62 -8.82
C SER A 126 -0.01 2.54 -8.49
N VAL A 127 1.22 2.16 -8.88
CA VAL A 127 2.44 2.94 -8.65
C VAL A 127 2.39 4.28 -9.39
N LEU A 128 2.01 4.30 -10.67
CA LEU A 128 1.90 5.54 -11.45
C LEU A 128 0.83 6.48 -10.89
N LEU A 129 -0.33 5.95 -10.49
CA LEU A 129 -1.38 6.73 -9.85
C LEU A 129 -0.93 7.28 -8.49
N TRP A 130 -0.14 6.51 -7.72
CA TRP A 130 0.43 6.98 -6.48
C TRP A 130 1.48 8.08 -6.70
N TRP A 131 2.26 7.98 -7.77
CA TRP A 131 3.19 9.04 -8.17
C TRP A 131 2.46 10.34 -8.53
N ILE A 132 1.38 10.25 -9.31
CA ILE A 132 0.50 11.41 -9.60
C ILE A 132 -0.08 11.98 -8.31
N ARG A 133 -0.47 11.12 -7.35
CA ARG A 133 -0.92 11.56 -6.03
C ARG A 133 0.17 12.37 -5.32
N ILE A 134 1.43 11.92 -5.28
CA ILE A 134 2.52 12.68 -4.64
C ILE A 134 2.69 14.05 -5.31
N TYR A 135 2.76 14.08 -6.64
CA TYR A 135 2.90 15.33 -7.39
C TYR A 135 1.76 16.32 -7.11
N THR A 136 0.51 15.84 -7.11
CA THR A 136 -0.69 16.67 -6.85
C THR A 136 -0.86 17.09 -5.39
N ARG A 137 -0.09 16.55 -4.43
CA ARG A 137 -0.06 17.04 -3.05
C ARG A 137 1.03 18.06 -2.80
N ALA A 138 2.08 18.06 -3.63
CA ALA A 138 3.18 19.00 -3.55
C ALA A 138 2.91 20.31 -4.30
N ARG A 139 2.07 20.28 -5.33
CA ARG A 139 1.60 21.45 -6.08
C ARG A 139 0.53 22.21 -5.30
#